data_AF-A0AA36JAD5-F1
#
_entry.id   AF-A0AA36JAD5-F1
#
_cell.length_a   1.000
_cell.length_b   1.000
_cell.length_c   1.000
_cell.angle_alpha   90.00
_cell.angle_beta   90.00
_cell.angle_gamma   90.00
#
_symmetry.space_group_name_H-M   'P 1'
#
loop_
_entity.id
_entity.type
_entity.pdbx_description
1 polymer ?
#
loop_
_entity_poly.entity_id
_entity_poly.type
_entity_poly.pdbx_seq_one_letter_code
_entity_poly.pdbx_strand_id
1 'polypeptide(L)'
;MGTVGEGLGNALGGHLGDLAHIKRPNNGRIYVAMFSVLSNIPFVYAIFMGVDKNADLSVFFAGLLFLSGTLTSWEVTGCLNPVVIDIVPRRQLSSAFAWNVAMVFTSGNMIGPMLVGLTAQNVFHYKLTTESVDKMSASLRQHNAEALGKSLCVTSIVPSVISAVIFSMLFCTYAKDKRHLQESEGSESDVPEEAKDPERQQLLGKRLSQAGRTA
;
A
#
# COMPACT_ATOMS: atom_id res chain seq x y z
N MET A 1 11.49 14.72 5.13
CA MET A 1 11.82 14.75 3.68
C MET A 1 11.22 13.56 2.94
N GLY A 2 11.13 12.36 3.53
CA GLY A 2 10.41 11.22 2.93
C GLY A 2 8.95 11.54 2.55
N THR A 3 8.20 12.20 3.44
CA THR A 3 6.80 12.58 3.21
C THR A 3 6.58 13.56 2.05
N VAL A 4 7.55 14.44 1.77
CA VAL A 4 7.49 15.36 0.62
C VAL A 4 7.75 14.60 -0.68
N GLY A 5 8.72 13.66 -0.64
CA GLY A 5 8.99 12.75 -1.73
C GLY A 5 7.80 11.84 -2.03
N GLU A 6 7.17 11.27 -1.00
CA GLU A 6 5.94 10.47 -1.13
C GLU A 6 4.78 11.28 -1.71
N GLY A 7 4.59 12.53 -1.29
CA GLY A 7 3.55 13.40 -1.85
C GLY A 7 3.73 13.62 -3.36
N LEU A 8 4.95 13.94 -3.79
CA LEU A 8 5.27 14.11 -5.21
C LEU A 8 5.20 12.77 -5.96
N GLY A 9 5.72 11.71 -5.37
CA GLY A 9 5.70 10.37 -5.94
C GLY A 9 4.28 9.85 -6.14
N ASN A 10 3.38 10.06 -5.18
CA ASN A 10 1.97 9.71 -5.30
C ASN A 10 1.30 10.39 -6.50
N ALA A 11 1.59 11.67 -6.72
CA ALA A 11 1.07 12.42 -7.88
C ALA A 11 1.65 11.90 -9.20
N LEU A 12 2.97 11.66 -9.24
CA LEU A 12 3.66 11.10 -10.43
C LEU A 12 3.19 9.68 -10.73
N GLY A 13 3.05 8.83 -9.71
CA GLY A 13 2.57 7.46 -9.81
C GLY A 13 1.13 7.37 -10.30
N GLY A 14 0.27 8.29 -9.86
CA GLY A 14 -1.09 8.42 -10.40
C GLY A 14 -1.07 8.76 -11.89
N HIS A 15 -0.30 9.77 -12.29
CA HIS A 15 -0.19 10.16 -13.69
C HIS A 15 0.41 9.06 -14.58
N LEU A 16 1.49 8.41 -14.13
CA LEU A 16 2.11 7.29 -14.82
C LEU A 16 1.17 6.08 -14.91
N GLY A 17 0.42 5.79 -13.84
CA GLY A 17 -0.60 4.74 -13.80
C GLY A 17 -1.70 4.98 -14.84
N ASP A 18 -2.18 6.22 -14.97
CA ASP A 18 -3.21 6.58 -15.94
C ASP A 18 -2.69 6.55 -17.38
N LEU A 19 -1.49 7.05 -17.64
CA LEU A 19 -0.85 6.93 -18.96
C LEU A 19 -0.65 5.46 -19.35
N ALA A 20 -0.19 4.63 -18.41
CA ALA A 20 -0.01 3.20 -18.64
C ALA A 20 -1.35 2.49 -18.89
N HIS A 21 -2.43 2.93 -18.24
CA HIS A 21 -3.78 2.42 -18.49
C HIS A 21 -4.28 2.74 -19.90
N ILE A 22 -4.07 3.98 -20.39
CA ILE A 22 -4.44 4.36 -21.77
C ILE A 22 -3.74 3.46 -22.79
N LYS A 23 -2.44 3.16 -22.57
CA LYS A 23 -1.66 2.32 -23.48
C LYS A 23 -1.99 0.82 -23.36
N ARG A 24 -2.25 0.32 -22.15
CA ARG A 24 -2.56 -1.08 -21.86
C ARG A 24 -3.66 -1.17 -20.79
N PRO A 25 -4.95 -1.20 -21.18
CA PRO A 25 -6.09 -1.09 -20.26
C PRO A 25 -6.12 -2.14 -19.14
N ASN A 26 -5.67 -3.37 -19.44
CA ASN A 26 -5.74 -4.45 -18.46
C ASN A 26 -4.49 -4.57 -17.59
N ASN A 27 -3.30 -4.29 -18.12
CA ASN A 27 -2.05 -4.65 -17.43
C ASN A 27 -1.14 -3.46 -17.14
N GLY A 28 -1.39 -2.29 -17.74
CA GLY A 28 -0.49 -1.13 -17.67
C GLY A 28 -0.22 -0.66 -16.25
N ARG A 29 -1.27 -0.56 -15.42
CA ARG A 29 -1.17 -0.13 -14.03
C ARG A 29 -0.34 -1.08 -13.17
N ILE A 30 -0.46 -2.39 -13.41
CA ILE A 30 0.26 -3.41 -12.65
C ILE A 30 1.77 -3.36 -12.96
N TYR A 31 2.16 -3.02 -14.20
CA TYR A 31 3.59 -2.81 -14.53
C TYR A 31 4.20 -1.64 -13.75
N VAL A 32 3.46 -0.55 -13.58
CA VAL A 32 3.92 0.61 -12.80
C VAL A 32 4.10 0.24 -11.33
N ALA A 33 3.16 -0.53 -10.76
CA ALA A 33 3.29 -1.06 -9.40
C ALA A 33 4.50 -2.00 -9.25
N MET A 34 4.68 -2.97 -10.15
CA MET A 34 5.85 -3.87 -10.08
C MET A 34 7.16 -3.11 -10.16
N PHE A 35 7.27 -2.11 -11.04
CA PHE A 35 8.47 -1.30 -11.15
C PHE A 35 8.76 -0.56 -9.83
N SER A 36 7.73 -0.02 -9.20
CA SER A 36 7.83 0.68 -7.91
C SER A 36 8.29 -0.26 -6.78
N VAL A 37 7.66 -1.42 -6.65
CA VAL A 37 8.01 -2.45 -5.64
C VAL A 37 9.43 -2.98 -5.84
N LEU A 38 9.81 -3.28 -7.09
CA LEU A 38 11.16 -3.77 -7.37
C LEU A 38 12.23 -2.70 -7.16
N SER A 39 11.91 -1.44 -7.44
CA SER A 39 12.81 -0.31 -7.16
C SER A 39 13.01 -0.11 -5.65
N ASN A 40 12.05 -0.47 -4.81
CA ASN A 40 12.18 -0.38 -3.36
C ASN A 40 13.37 -1.20 -2.80
N ILE A 41 13.63 -2.39 -3.37
CA ILE A 41 14.66 -3.32 -2.90
C ILE A 41 16.07 -2.68 -2.89
N PRO A 42 16.59 -2.13 -4.01
CA PRO A 42 17.91 -1.49 -4.02
C PRO A 42 17.94 -0.23 -3.14
N PHE A 43 16.85 0.53 -3.01
CA PHE A 43 16.81 1.70 -2.14
C PHE A 43 16.88 1.31 -0.66
N VAL A 44 16.11 0.33 -0.22
CA VAL A 44 16.16 -0.20 1.15
C VAL A 44 17.56 -0.71 1.48
N TYR A 45 18.18 -1.46 0.55
CA TYR A 45 19.55 -1.92 0.72
C TYR A 45 20.54 -0.75 0.84
N ALA A 46 20.46 0.24 -0.07
CA ALA A 46 21.34 1.40 -0.05
C ALA A 46 21.20 2.23 1.23
N ILE A 47 19.96 2.44 1.71
CA ILE A 47 19.67 3.22 2.92
C ILE A 47 20.24 2.54 4.17
N PHE A 48 20.04 1.23 4.33
CA PHE A 48 20.42 0.55 5.57
C PHE A 48 21.85 0.00 5.58
N MET A 49 22.38 -0.43 4.43
CA MET A 49 23.73 -1.02 4.33
C MET A 49 24.76 -0.09 3.71
N GLY A 50 24.34 0.84 2.83
CA GLY A 50 25.26 1.65 2.02
C GLY A 50 25.66 2.99 2.63
N VAL A 51 24.94 3.47 3.65
CA VAL A 51 25.21 4.79 4.26
C VAL A 51 26.13 4.64 5.47
N ASP A 52 27.30 5.29 5.39
CA ASP A 52 28.25 5.38 6.49
C ASP A 52 27.64 6.11 7.69
N LYS A 53 27.63 5.43 8.84
CA LYS A 53 26.96 5.87 10.07
C LYS A 53 27.63 7.05 10.78
N ASN A 54 28.79 7.51 10.28
CA ASN A 54 29.69 8.41 11.00
C ASN A 54 30.06 9.71 10.25
N ALA A 55 29.54 9.98 9.05
CA ALA A 55 30.01 11.13 8.26
C ALA A 55 28.88 12.08 7.83
N ASP A 56 29.25 13.33 7.57
CA ASP A 56 28.47 14.53 7.20
C ASP A 56 27.59 14.43 5.93
N LEU A 57 27.10 13.23 5.60
CA LEU A 57 26.32 12.89 4.40
C LEU A 57 24.84 13.29 4.46
N SER A 58 24.49 14.32 5.24
CA SER A 58 23.10 14.72 5.48
C SER A 58 22.33 15.03 4.18
N VAL A 59 22.97 15.68 3.21
CA VAL A 59 22.34 16.03 1.93
C VAL A 59 22.20 14.83 1.00
N PHE A 60 23.21 13.95 0.94
CA PHE A 60 23.13 12.72 0.13
C PHE A 60 22.05 11.78 0.68
N PHE A 61 22.02 11.60 2.00
CA PHE A 61 21.01 10.81 2.67
C PHE A 61 19.61 11.39 2.48
N ALA A 62 19.46 12.71 2.61
CA ALA A 62 18.20 13.40 2.32
C ALA A 62 17.73 13.20 0.88
N GLY A 63 18.64 13.28 -0.10
CA GLY A 63 18.35 13.03 -1.51
C GLY A 63 17.95 11.57 -1.77
N LEU A 64 18.63 10.61 -1.14
CA LEU A 64 18.32 9.18 -1.23
C LEU A 64 16.93 8.88 -0.65
N LEU A 65 16.61 9.44 0.52
CA LEU A 65 15.28 9.30 1.13
C LEU A 65 14.20 9.95 0.26
N PHE A 66 14.46 11.14 -0.29
CA PHE A 66 13.54 11.81 -1.19
C PHE A 66 13.28 10.97 -2.44
N LEU A 67 14.32 10.46 -3.09
CA LEU A 67 14.21 9.65 -4.30
C LEU A 67 13.54 8.29 -4.02
N SER A 68 13.82 7.68 -2.86
CA SER A 68 13.13 6.46 -2.45
C SER A 68 11.63 6.73 -2.30
N GLY A 69 11.22 7.77 -1.57
CA GLY A 69 9.80 8.10 -1.40
C GLY A 69 9.09 8.49 -2.70
N THR A 70 9.80 9.13 -3.65
CA THR A 70 9.20 9.45 -4.94
C THR A 70 9.00 8.24 -5.83
N LEU A 71 9.83 7.20 -5.77
CA LEU A 71 9.77 6.04 -6.67
C LEU A 71 9.01 4.83 -6.09
N THR A 72 8.90 4.72 -4.77
CA THR A 72 8.25 3.56 -4.11
C THR A 72 6.77 3.78 -3.80
N SER A 73 6.28 5.03 -3.88
CA SER A 73 4.90 5.38 -3.52
C SER A 73 3.87 5.09 -4.62
N TRP A 74 4.29 4.71 -5.83
CA TRP A 74 3.41 4.62 -7.00
C TRP A 74 2.43 3.45 -6.94
N GLU A 75 2.75 2.41 -6.17
CA GLU A 75 1.95 1.18 -6.09
C GLU A 75 0.51 1.44 -5.65
N VAL A 76 0.30 2.31 -4.66
CA VAL A 76 -1.01 2.56 -4.06
C VAL A 76 -1.85 3.45 -4.97
N THR A 77 -1.31 4.60 -5.39
CA THR A 77 -2.06 5.59 -6.17
C THR A 77 -2.19 5.22 -7.64
N GLY A 78 -1.15 4.62 -8.23
CA GLY A 78 -1.12 4.28 -9.65
C GLY A 78 -1.76 2.94 -10.00
N CYS A 79 -1.84 2.00 -9.05
CA CYS A 79 -2.34 0.66 -9.32
C CYS A 79 -3.39 0.16 -8.33
N LEU A 80 -3.07 0.11 -7.03
CA LEU A 80 -3.93 -0.57 -6.06
C LEU A 80 -5.32 0.06 -5.97
N ASN A 81 -5.39 1.38 -5.75
CA ASN A 81 -6.67 2.07 -5.61
C ASN A 81 -7.52 1.98 -6.91
N PRO A 82 -6.97 2.23 -8.11
CA PRO A 82 -7.72 2.04 -9.34
C PRO A 82 -8.15 0.59 -9.60
N VAL A 83 -7.32 -0.40 -9.25
CA VAL A 83 -7.69 -1.82 -9.40
C VAL A 83 -8.87 -2.16 -8.50
N VAL A 84 -8.87 -1.70 -7.25
CA VAL A 84 -10.00 -1.92 -6.31
C VAL A 84 -11.29 -1.30 -6.84
N ILE A 85 -11.23 -0.10 -7.42
CA ILE A 85 -12.40 0.55 -8.04
C ILE A 85 -12.96 -0.28 -9.20
N ASP A 86 -12.09 -0.94 -9.98
CA ASP A 86 -12.48 -1.72 -11.16
C ASP A 86 -13.04 -3.12 -10.84
N ILE A 87 -12.80 -3.65 -9.65
CA ILE A 87 -13.20 -5.03 -9.26
C ILE A 87 -14.24 -5.09 -8.13
N VAL A 88 -14.51 -3.97 -7.45
CA VAL A 88 -15.48 -3.90 -6.35
C VAL A 88 -16.74 -3.13 -6.79
N PRO A 89 -17.95 -3.69 -6.56
CA PRO A 89 -19.20 -2.98 -6.85
C PRO A 89 -19.28 -1.64 -6.13
N ARG A 90 -19.81 -0.62 -6.82
CA ARG A 90 -19.87 0.76 -6.30
C ARG A 90 -20.56 0.88 -4.94
N ARG A 91 -21.58 0.05 -4.69
CA ARG A 91 -22.36 0.05 -3.43
C ARG A 91 -21.52 -0.28 -2.19
N GLN A 92 -20.48 -1.10 -2.34
CA GLN A 92 -19.64 -1.57 -1.23
C GLN A 92 -18.18 -1.10 -1.31
N LEU A 93 -17.85 -0.29 -2.33
CA LEU A 93 -16.50 0.20 -2.59
C LEU A 93 -15.88 0.89 -1.37
N SER A 94 -16.61 1.80 -0.71
CA SER A 94 -16.12 2.51 0.47
C SER A 94 -15.80 1.57 1.64
N SER A 95 -16.64 0.56 1.87
CA SER A 95 -16.42 -0.43 2.92
C SER A 95 -15.22 -1.32 2.61
N ALA A 96 -15.08 -1.76 1.35
CA ALA A 96 -13.93 -2.54 0.91
C ALA A 96 -12.62 -1.74 1.07
N PHE A 97 -12.65 -0.45 0.72
CA PHE A 97 -11.49 0.43 0.90
C PHE A 97 -11.15 0.62 2.38
N ALA A 98 -12.15 0.86 3.23
CA ALA A 98 -11.96 1.00 4.67
C ALA A 98 -11.33 -0.26 5.29
N TRP A 99 -11.81 -1.45 4.90
CA TRP A 99 -11.23 -2.72 5.35
C TRP A 99 -9.79 -2.90 4.88
N ASN A 100 -9.50 -2.61 3.62
CA ASN A 100 -8.14 -2.69 3.08
C ASN A 100 -7.18 -1.79 3.87
N VAL A 101 -7.53 -0.51 4.02
CA VAL A 101 -6.74 0.46 4.79
C VAL A 101 -6.55 -0.01 6.23
N ALA A 102 -7.63 -0.42 6.90
CA ALA A 102 -7.53 -0.91 8.28
C ALA A 102 -6.57 -2.10 8.40
N MET A 103 -6.70 -3.11 7.54
CA MET A 103 -5.83 -4.29 7.58
C MET A 103 -4.36 -3.94 7.31
N VAL A 104 -4.08 -3.12 6.31
CA VAL A 104 -2.71 -2.73 5.94
C VAL A 104 -2.05 -1.92 7.06
N PHE A 105 -2.73 -0.89 7.59
CA PHE A 105 -2.15 -0.06 8.65
C PHE A 105 -2.04 -0.81 9.98
N THR A 106 -3.04 -1.61 10.36
CA THR A 106 -2.96 -2.40 11.59
C THR A 106 -1.85 -3.43 11.51
N SER A 107 -1.75 -4.19 10.42
CA SER A 107 -0.68 -5.19 10.26
C SER A 107 0.70 -4.54 10.16
N GLY A 108 0.85 -3.48 9.36
CA GLY A 108 2.12 -2.76 9.19
C GLY A 108 2.63 -2.16 10.49
N ASN A 109 1.76 -1.48 11.24
CA ASN A 109 2.17 -0.80 12.48
C ASN A 109 2.32 -1.76 13.67
N MET A 110 1.61 -2.89 13.69
CA MET A 110 1.69 -3.85 14.78
C MET A 110 2.80 -4.88 14.55
N ILE A 111 2.81 -5.52 13.38
CA ILE A 111 3.69 -6.65 13.08
C ILE A 111 5.08 -6.17 12.66
N GLY A 112 5.16 -5.09 11.88
CA GLY A 112 6.43 -4.55 11.37
C GLY A 112 7.45 -4.27 12.48
N PRO A 113 7.15 -3.37 13.45
CA PRO A 113 8.08 -3.07 14.54
C PRO A 113 8.44 -4.30 15.39
N MET A 114 7.48 -5.21 15.63
CA MET A 114 7.74 -6.44 16.37
C MET A 114 8.72 -7.36 15.64
N LEU A 115 8.54 -7.58 14.34
CA LEU A 115 9.44 -8.43 13.55
C LEU A 115 10.85 -7.85 13.48
N VAL A 116 10.98 -6.53 13.30
CA VAL A 116 12.29 -5.87 13.30
C VAL A 116 12.98 -6.05 14.66
N GLY A 117 12.26 -5.85 15.76
CA GLY A 117 12.81 -6.00 17.11
C GLY A 117 13.28 -7.42 17.41
N LEU A 118 12.43 -8.42 17.10
CA LEU A 118 12.75 -9.83 17.32
C LEU A 118 13.91 -10.30 16.43
N THR A 119 13.91 -9.92 15.16
CA THR A 119 14.97 -10.31 14.21
C THR A 119 16.31 -9.67 14.58
N ALA A 120 16.30 -8.41 15.05
CA ALA A 120 17.51 -7.75 15.52
C ALA A 120 18.14 -8.49 16.71
N GLN A 121 17.32 -8.88 17.70
CA GLN A 121 17.79 -9.56 18.91
C GLN A 121 18.21 -11.02 18.65
N ASN A 122 17.36 -11.79 17.97
CA ASN A 122 17.53 -13.23 17.86
C ASN A 122 18.45 -13.65 16.70
N VAL A 123 18.44 -12.93 15.58
CA VAL A 123 19.22 -13.30 14.38
C VAL A 123 20.53 -12.54 14.32
N PHE A 124 20.51 -11.23 14.60
CA PHE A 124 21.68 -10.37 14.46
C PHE A 124 22.36 -10.05 15.81
N HIS A 125 21.92 -10.67 16.90
CA HIS A 125 22.50 -10.54 18.23
C HIS A 125 22.63 -9.08 18.70
N TYR A 126 21.57 -8.30 18.51
CA TYR A 126 21.45 -6.95 19.07
C TYR A 126 21.55 -7.01 20.59
N LYS A 127 22.47 -6.23 21.18
CA LYS A 127 22.68 -6.18 22.63
C LYS A 127 21.83 -5.07 23.23
N LEU A 128 20.80 -5.46 24.00
CA LEU A 128 19.98 -4.52 24.76
C LEU A 128 20.86 -3.80 25.79
N THR A 129 20.76 -2.48 25.84
CA THR A 129 21.43 -1.67 26.87
C THR A 129 20.52 -0.52 27.30
N THR A 130 20.59 -0.16 28.57
CA THR A 130 19.81 0.94 29.16
C THR A 130 20.54 2.28 29.05
N GLU A 131 21.81 2.26 28.62
CA GLU A 131 22.60 3.47 28.42
C GLU A 131 22.10 4.28 27.22
N SER A 132 22.23 5.60 27.29
CA SER A 132 22.01 6.46 26.12
C SER A 132 23.02 6.14 25.03
N VAL A 133 22.62 6.28 23.76
CA VAL A 133 23.46 6.05 22.57
C VAL A 133 24.77 6.83 22.63
N ASP A 134 24.77 8.02 23.24
CA ASP A 134 25.96 8.88 23.40
C ASP A 134 26.97 8.36 24.43
N LYS A 135 26.51 7.53 25.37
CA LYS A 135 27.35 6.93 26.44
C LYS A 135 27.83 5.53 26.10
N MET A 136 27.22 4.88 25.09
CA MET A 136 27.63 3.56 24.64
C MET A 136 29.07 3.58 24.08
N SER A 137 29.82 2.50 24.31
CA SER A 137 31.11 2.33 23.66
C SER A 137 30.95 2.34 22.13
N ALA A 138 31.91 2.92 21.42
CA ALA A 138 31.84 3.04 19.96
C ALA A 138 31.67 1.68 19.27
N SER A 139 32.31 0.63 19.79
CA SER A 139 32.20 -0.74 19.29
C SER A 139 30.80 -1.33 19.49
N LEU A 140 30.18 -1.12 20.66
CA LEU A 140 28.83 -1.58 20.94
C LEU A 140 27.80 -0.84 20.09
N ARG A 141 27.96 0.47 19.95
CA ARG A 141 27.09 1.32 19.12
C ARG A 141 27.12 0.89 17.65
N GLN A 142 28.30 0.63 17.11
CA GLN A 142 28.46 0.17 15.72
C GLN A 142 27.82 -1.21 15.50
N HIS A 143 28.09 -2.17 16.40
CA HIS A 143 27.49 -3.52 16.35
C HIS A 143 25.96 -3.46 16.38
N ASN A 144 25.39 -2.74 17.34
CA ASN A 144 23.93 -2.60 17.47
C ASN A 144 23.31 -1.90 16.26
N ALA A 145 23.95 -0.85 15.73
CA ALA A 145 23.47 -0.18 14.53
C ALA A 145 23.53 -1.08 13.29
N GLU A 146 24.51 -1.98 13.20
CA GLU A 146 24.60 -2.96 12.09
C GLU A 146 23.54 -4.06 12.22
N ALA A 147 23.38 -4.61 13.42
CA ALA A 147 22.34 -5.59 13.70
C ALA A 147 20.93 -5.04 13.40
N LEU A 148 20.66 -3.80 13.80
CA LEU A 148 19.39 -3.13 13.54
C LEU A 148 19.19 -2.83 12.05
N GLY A 149 20.23 -2.32 11.37
CA GLY A 149 20.16 -2.07 9.92
C GLY A 149 19.89 -3.34 9.10
N LYS A 150 20.54 -4.47 9.46
CA LYS A 150 20.31 -5.76 8.81
C LYS A 150 18.89 -6.27 9.07
N SER A 151 18.41 -6.13 10.30
CA SER A 151 17.04 -6.49 10.67
C SER A 151 16.00 -5.70 9.86
N LEU A 152 16.15 -4.38 9.78
CA LEU A 152 15.29 -3.52 8.96
C LEU A 152 15.33 -3.91 7.48
N CYS A 153 16.52 -4.12 6.93
CA CYS A 153 16.70 -4.51 5.54
C CYS A 153 15.97 -5.83 5.21
N VAL A 154 16.18 -6.89 5.99
CA VAL A 154 15.52 -8.18 5.76
C VAL A 154 14.00 -8.07 5.96
N THR A 155 13.55 -7.38 7.01
CA THR A 155 12.14 -7.26 7.34
C THR A 155 11.37 -6.37 6.34
N SER A 156 12.06 -5.51 5.59
CA SER A 156 11.47 -4.74 4.49
C SER A 156 11.52 -5.47 3.14
N ILE A 157 12.63 -6.13 2.80
CA ILE A 157 12.79 -6.81 1.51
C ILE A 157 11.87 -8.02 1.39
N VAL A 158 11.74 -8.83 2.45
CA VAL A 158 10.92 -10.06 2.40
C VAL A 158 9.45 -9.77 2.05
N PRO A 159 8.75 -8.84 2.73
CA PRO A 159 7.40 -8.43 2.34
C PRO A 159 7.33 -7.84 0.93
N SER A 160 8.32 -7.05 0.49
CA SER A 160 8.36 -6.51 -0.88
C SER A 160 8.48 -7.60 -1.95
N VAL A 161 9.22 -8.67 -1.68
CA VAL A 161 9.30 -9.82 -2.60
C VAL A 161 7.96 -10.57 -2.63
N ILE A 162 7.33 -10.78 -1.47
CA ILE A 162 6.00 -11.40 -1.40
C ILE A 162 4.96 -10.56 -2.16
N SER A 163 4.97 -9.24 -1.99
CA SER A 163 4.06 -8.35 -2.72
C SER A 163 4.31 -8.39 -4.23
N ALA A 164 5.57 -8.44 -4.69
CA ALA A 164 5.89 -8.61 -6.11
C ALA A 164 5.34 -9.93 -6.69
N VAL A 165 5.37 -11.03 -5.93
CA VAL A 165 4.76 -12.30 -6.34
C VAL A 165 3.23 -12.18 -6.42
N ILE A 166 2.60 -11.53 -5.44
CA ILE A 166 1.14 -11.30 -5.46
C ILE A 166 0.73 -10.42 -6.64
N PHE A 167 1.47 -9.34 -6.92
CA PHE A 167 1.23 -8.51 -8.10
C PHE A 167 1.43 -9.29 -9.40
N SER A 168 2.38 -10.25 -9.43
CA SER A 168 2.56 -11.15 -10.57
C SER A 168 1.32 -12.04 -10.79
N MET A 169 0.70 -12.55 -9.72
CA MET A 169 -0.56 -13.28 -9.81
C MET A 169 -1.72 -12.39 -10.28
N LEU A 170 -1.75 -11.13 -9.85
CA LEU A 170 -2.78 -10.16 -10.23
C LEU A 170 -2.82 -9.91 -11.74
N PHE A 171 -1.69 -9.98 -12.45
CA PHE A 171 -1.68 -9.92 -13.92
C PHE A 171 -2.56 -10.98 -14.57
N CYS A 172 -2.69 -12.16 -13.95
CA CYS A 172 -3.45 -13.28 -14.50
C CYS A 172 -4.93 -13.22 -14.13
N THR A 173 -5.27 -12.69 -12.96
CA THR A 173 -6.65 -12.68 -12.44
C THR A 173 -7.41 -11.41 -12.79
N TYR A 174 -6.74 -10.25 -12.84
CA TYR A 174 -7.38 -8.95 -12.94
C TYR A 174 -8.30 -8.79 -14.16
N ALA A 175 -7.87 -9.26 -15.34
CA ALA A 175 -8.69 -9.18 -16.54
C ALA A 175 -9.98 -10.03 -16.45
N LYS A 176 -9.97 -11.13 -15.69
CA LYS A 176 -11.14 -11.98 -15.47
C LYS A 176 -12.08 -11.34 -14.45
N ASP A 177 -11.53 -10.86 -13.34
CA ASP A 177 -12.30 -10.24 -12.26
C ASP A 177 -13.02 -8.97 -12.72
N LYS A 178 -12.33 -8.14 -13.53
CA LYS A 178 -12.93 -6.95 -14.14
C LYS A 178 -14.11 -7.28 -15.05
N ARG A 179 -14.01 -8.34 -15.85
CA ARG A 179 -15.09 -8.77 -16.76
C ARG A 179 -16.31 -9.27 -15.99
N HIS A 180 -16.11 -10.09 -14.96
CA HIS A 180 -17.22 -10.60 -14.15
C HIS A 180 -18.00 -9.47 -13.45
N LEU A 181 -17.32 -8.40 -13.01
CA LEU A 181 -18.02 -7.26 -12.42
C LEU A 181 -18.83 -6.50 -13.48
N GLN A 182 -18.27 -6.26 -14.67
CA GLN A 182 -18.99 -5.58 -15.75
C GLN A 182 -20.23 -6.35 -16.20
N GLU A 183 -20.15 -7.67 -16.27
CA GLU A 183 -21.28 -8.55 -16.57
C GLU A 183 -22.35 -8.52 -15.45
N SER A 184 -21.92 -8.46 -14.19
CA SER A 184 -22.84 -8.40 -13.03
C SER A 184 -23.55 -7.04 -12.93
N GLU A 185 -22.83 -5.93 -13.06
CA GLU A 185 -23.42 -4.58 -13.01
C GLU A 185 -24.32 -4.32 -14.24
N GLY A 186 -23.95 -4.83 -15.42
CA GLY A 186 -24.80 -4.80 -16.61
C GLY A 186 -26.13 -5.52 -16.38
N SER A 187 -26.06 -6.75 -15.86
CA SER A 187 -27.26 -7.54 -15.53
C SER A 187 -28.12 -6.89 -14.45
N GLU A 188 -27.52 -6.24 -13.45
CA GLU A 188 -28.25 -5.50 -12.41
C GLU A 188 -28.86 -4.21 -12.93
N SER A 189 -28.27 -3.56 -13.94
CA SER A 189 -28.83 -2.36 -14.58
C SER A 189 -30.09 -2.64 -15.41
N ASP A 190 -30.20 -3.84 -15.99
CA ASP A 190 -31.35 -4.29 -16.77
C ASP A 190 -32.57 -4.66 -15.91
N VAL A 191 -32.40 -4.80 -14.59
CA VAL A 191 -33.50 -5.02 -13.65
C VAL A 191 -34.24 -3.70 -13.41
N PRO A 192 -35.58 -3.63 -13.66
CA PRO A 192 -36.37 -2.42 -13.42
C PRO A 192 -36.16 -1.89 -12.00
N GLU A 193 -36.03 -0.58 -11.84
CA GLU A 193 -35.76 0.08 -10.55
C GLU A 193 -36.85 -0.22 -9.49
N GLU A 194 -38.05 -0.57 -9.94
CA GLU A 194 -39.17 -1.04 -9.11
C GLU A 194 -38.91 -2.40 -8.43
N ALA A 195 -38.03 -3.25 -8.96
CA ALA A 195 -37.76 -4.58 -8.40
C ALA A 195 -36.54 -4.62 -7.45
N LYS A 196 -35.75 -3.54 -7.36
CA LYS A 196 -34.46 -3.53 -6.63
C LYS A 196 -34.59 -3.40 -5.12
N ASP A 197 -35.72 -2.92 -4.59
CA ASP A 197 -35.87 -2.68 -3.15
C ASP A 197 -37.35 -2.78 -2.69
N PRO A 198 -37.85 -4.01 -2.43
CA PRO A 198 -39.22 -4.22 -1.96
C PRO A 198 -39.47 -3.60 -0.57
N GLU A 199 -38.42 -3.41 0.24
CA GLU A 199 -38.51 -2.79 1.57
C GLU A 199 -38.71 -1.27 1.45
N ARG A 200 -37.96 -0.61 0.56
CA ARG A 200 -38.18 0.80 0.22
C ARG A 200 -39.55 1.04 -0.41
N GLN A 201 -40.08 0.12 -1.21
CA GLN A 201 -41.46 0.21 -1.69
C GLN A 201 -42.47 0.13 -0.54
N GLN A 202 -42.28 -0.79 0.41
CA GLN A 202 -43.12 -0.88 1.60
C GLN A 202 -43.07 0.40 2.44
N LEU A 203 -41.90 1.01 2.56
CA LEU A 203 -41.72 2.27 3.30
C LEU A 203 -42.31 3.48 2.56
N LEU A 204 -42.14 3.56 1.24
CA LEU A 204 -42.74 4.61 0.41
C LEU A 204 -44.27 4.48 0.37
N GLY A 205 -44.79 3.28 0.23
CA GLY A 205 -46.23 3.00 0.31
C GLY A 205 -46.81 3.37 1.67
N LYS A 206 -46.12 3.05 2.77
CA LYS A 206 -46.51 3.50 4.12
C LYS A 206 -46.50 5.02 4.25
N ARG A 207 -45.49 5.72 3.69
CA ARG A 207 -45.39 7.18 3.75
C ARG A 207 -46.45 7.89 2.89
N LEU A 208 -46.76 7.37 1.71
CA LEU A 208 -47.81 7.91 0.83
C LEU A 208 -49.21 7.67 1.43
N SER A 209 -49.44 6.50 2.03
CA SER A 209 -50.69 6.20 2.76
C SER A 209 -50.87 7.11 4.00
N GLN A 210 -49.79 7.46 4.69
CA GLN A 210 -49.83 8.42 5.79
C GLN A 210 -50.07 9.87 5.31
N ALA A 211 -49.45 10.27 4.19
CA ALA A 211 -49.64 11.61 3.62
C ALA A 211 -51.05 11.84 3.04
N GLY A 212 -51.67 10.81 2.47
CA GLY A 212 -53.05 10.86 1.97
C GLY A 212 -54.15 10.81 3.03
N ARG A 213 -53.80 10.55 4.30
CA ARG A 213 -54.74 10.58 5.45
C ARG A 213 -54.77 11.93 6.16
N THR A 214 -53.89 12.86 5.78
CA THR A 214 -53.76 14.20 6.36
C THR A 214 -54.28 15.32 5.45
N ALA A 215 -54.88 14.97 4.31
CA ALA A 215 -55.62 15.87 3.43
C ALA A 215 -57.12 15.53 3.48
#